data_AF-A0A7S0U6J4-F1
#
_entry.id   AF-A0A7S0U6J4-F1
#
_cell.length_a   1.000
_cell.length_b   1.000
_cell.length_c   1.000
_cell.angle_alpha   90.00
_cell.angle_beta   90.00
_cell.angle_gamma   90.00
#
_symmetry.space_group_name_H-M   'P 1'
#
loop_
_entity.id
_entity.type
_entity.pdbx_description
1 polymer ?
#
loop_
_entity_poly.entity_id
_entity_poly.type
_entity_poly.pdbx_seq_one_letter_code
_entity_poly.pdbx_strand_id
1 'polypeptide(L)'
;AQNTVNSANIAYENALRAAAPPHAPHDPPVVPDGYVEFAKSCATSFNAAARVLEFPKGCIAMDNAVHPEMTKVFVRDCYPKLYEKIAESSQLGISNVVHPPVFILGTPGVGKSFMRMYVCHRLLQRARDENRPAYILFLKADPGGLTNVVTVFHQIGGGEATAYQFEADSRVHLIGLVRDWEKSDALVVSLIDVSSGCYELVAVKTVYRWYFSSPHPAIVQSKDRLKEPKAVDLYMPLYNLTELRMAQQELKLDIKPVKDAIKKYFDPDNVTDTSELIDHRFHLFGGSVRAVLKDPAQAEFWVQSAINATEWRGELGQTLNLEGQSLSSLFSHSLFHVDADDNFGPTYQFASKYIKFRIAAAALEEHDARIDALLASSKLAPGTKGEMVEALFFRRFVLATKTATRDCRLALKRIGQAYGGTPPLDQPDLDQLNVSLRSFTDVETRWYVRKPVHRVPRARSHSLG
;
A
#
# COMPACT_ATOMS: atom_id res chain seq x y z
N ALA A 1 -4.52 40.63 34.63
CA ALA A 1 -4.84 39.71 33.53
C ALA A 1 -4.20 38.33 33.72
N GLN A 2 -2.88 38.20 33.87
CA GLN A 2 -2.22 36.88 34.08
C GLN A 2 -2.55 36.21 35.42
N ASN A 3 -2.72 36.97 36.51
CA ASN A 3 -3.06 36.39 37.83
C ASN A 3 -4.52 35.88 37.94
N THR A 4 -5.41 36.38 37.10
CA THR A 4 -6.83 35.97 37.06
C THR A 4 -7.03 34.68 36.27
N VAL A 5 -6.16 34.40 35.28
CA VAL A 5 -6.17 33.16 34.50
C VAL A 5 -5.62 31.98 35.33
N ASN A 6 -4.63 32.22 36.19
CA ASN A 6 -4.08 31.18 37.06
C ASN A 6 -5.04 30.76 38.18
N SER A 7 -5.82 31.69 38.73
CA SER A 7 -6.79 31.39 39.79
C SER A 7 -8.02 30.62 39.27
N ALA A 8 -8.46 30.90 38.04
CA ALA A 8 -9.52 30.14 37.37
C ALA A 8 -9.08 28.70 37.04
N ASN A 9 -7.84 28.49 36.60
CA ASN A 9 -7.30 27.16 36.32
C ASN A 9 -7.17 26.31 37.58
N ILE A 10 -6.73 26.89 38.71
CA ILE A 10 -6.60 26.16 39.99
C ILE A 10 -7.97 25.80 40.58
N ALA A 11 -8.97 26.69 40.47
CA ALA A 11 -10.33 26.40 40.91
C ALA A 11 -10.97 25.29 40.04
N TYR A 12 -10.69 25.28 38.73
CA TYR A 12 -11.15 24.24 37.81
C TYR A 12 -10.48 22.88 38.05
N GLU A 13 -9.18 22.85 38.33
CA GLU A 13 -8.45 21.62 38.68
C GLU A 13 -8.93 20.99 40.00
N ASN A 14 -9.28 21.83 40.99
CA ASN A 14 -9.83 21.35 42.25
C ASN A 14 -11.28 20.82 42.09
N ALA A 15 -12.07 21.39 41.16
CA ALA A 15 -13.39 20.87 40.82
C ALA A 15 -13.31 19.51 40.09
N LEU A 16 -12.31 19.32 39.22
CA LEU A 16 -12.07 18.04 38.52
C LEU A 16 -11.57 16.92 39.44
N ARG A 17 -10.85 17.24 40.53
CA ARG A 17 -10.39 16.24 41.52
C ARG A 17 -11.50 15.75 42.44
N ALA A 18 -12.63 16.47 42.54
CA ALA A 18 -13.76 16.10 43.39
C ALA A 18 -14.81 15.23 42.66
N ALA A 19 -14.67 15.01 41.35
CA ALA A 19 -15.61 14.23 40.55
C ALA A 19 -15.23 12.74 40.53
N ALA A 20 -16.21 11.88 40.84
CA ALA A 20 -16.17 10.43 40.58
C ALA A 20 -15.84 10.14 39.09
N PRO A 21 -15.34 8.95 38.72
CA PRO A 21 -14.99 8.63 37.33
C PRO A 21 -16.18 8.97 36.41
N PRO A 22 -15.98 9.74 35.33
CA PRO A 22 -17.08 10.21 34.54
C PRO A 22 -17.75 9.01 33.85
N HIS A 23 -19.05 8.91 34.06
CA HIS A 23 -19.92 8.08 33.25
C HIS A 23 -19.86 8.52 31.78
N ALA A 24 -20.23 7.62 30.86
CA ALA A 24 -20.50 7.97 29.47
C ALA A 24 -21.30 9.28 29.37
N PRO A 25 -21.08 10.12 28.33
CA PRO A 25 -21.72 11.43 28.23
C PRO A 25 -23.22 11.35 28.54
N HIS A 26 -23.71 12.26 29.39
CA HIS A 26 -25.07 12.23 29.94
C HIS A 26 -26.18 12.23 28.88
N ASP A 27 -25.87 12.66 27.65
CA ASP A 27 -26.63 12.38 26.44
C ASP A 27 -25.65 11.94 25.34
N PRO A 28 -25.59 10.66 24.95
CA PRO A 28 -24.73 10.24 23.86
C PRO A 28 -25.22 10.90 22.56
N PRO A 29 -24.35 11.49 21.73
CA PRO A 29 -24.73 11.91 20.39
C PRO A 29 -25.38 10.72 19.66
N VAL A 30 -26.50 10.95 18.98
CA VAL A 30 -27.24 9.90 18.27
C VAL A 30 -26.30 9.26 17.25
N VAL A 31 -25.90 8.02 17.52
CA VAL A 31 -25.00 7.30 16.61
C VAL A 31 -25.82 6.45 15.66
N PRO A 32 -25.53 6.51 14.34
CA PRO A 32 -26.18 5.62 13.39
C PRO A 32 -26.00 4.15 13.77
N ASP A 33 -27.07 3.34 13.65
CA ASP A 33 -27.11 1.93 14.05
C ASP A 33 -25.92 1.09 13.55
N GLY A 34 -25.38 1.42 12.37
CA GLY A 34 -24.26 0.71 11.77
C GLY A 34 -22.99 0.69 12.64
N TYR A 35 -22.71 1.76 13.39
CA TYR A 35 -21.49 1.84 14.21
C TYR A 35 -21.57 0.93 15.44
N VAL A 36 -22.71 0.92 16.14
CA VAL A 36 -22.92 0.03 17.29
C VAL A 36 -22.78 -1.43 16.85
N GLU A 37 -23.33 -1.77 15.69
CA GLU A 37 -23.30 -3.13 15.14
C GLU A 37 -21.90 -3.55 14.67
N PHE A 38 -21.14 -2.60 14.11
CA PHE A 38 -19.71 -2.81 13.86
C PHE A 38 -18.94 -3.08 15.15
N ALA A 39 -19.21 -2.32 16.22
CA ALA A 39 -18.58 -2.52 17.53
C ALA A 39 -18.88 -3.92 18.09
N LYS A 40 -20.16 -4.30 18.06
CA LYS A 40 -20.62 -5.62 18.50
C LYS A 40 -19.96 -6.73 17.70
N SER A 41 -19.87 -6.57 16.38
CA SER A 41 -19.18 -7.51 15.47
C SER A 41 -17.69 -7.62 15.81
N CYS A 42 -17.02 -6.51 16.12
CA CYS A 42 -15.61 -6.51 16.55
C CYS A 42 -15.41 -7.25 17.87
N ALA A 43 -16.41 -7.32 18.76
CA ALA A 43 -16.33 -8.05 20.02
C ALA A 43 -16.64 -9.55 19.90
N THR A 44 -17.06 -10.05 18.72
CA THR A 44 -17.31 -11.48 18.48
C THR A 44 -16.02 -12.28 18.30
N SER A 45 -16.09 -13.61 18.32
CA SER A 45 -14.93 -14.48 18.07
C SER A 45 -14.57 -14.51 16.58
N PHE A 46 -13.26 -14.50 16.30
CA PHE A 46 -12.75 -14.65 14.94
C PHE A 46 -12.86 -16.10 14.47
N ASN A 47 -13.51 -16.33 13.32
CA ASN A 47 -13.46 -17.63 12.65
C ASN A 47 -12.12 -17.78 11.91
N ALA A 48 -11.13 -18.34 12.62
CA ALA A 48 -9.79 -18.55 12.07
C ALA A 48 -9.76 -19.46 10.84
N ALA A 49 -10.71 -20.40 10.72
CA ALA A 49 -10.77 -21.31 9.58
C ALA A 49 -11.17 -20.60 8.28
N ALA A 50 -12.15 -19.69 8.37
CA ALA A 50 -12.61 -18.90 7.23
C ALA A 50 -11.70 -17.70 6.92
N ARG A 51 -10.85 -17.28 7.86
CA ARG A 51 -10.00 -16.08 7.75
C ARG A 51 -10.77 -14.82 7.36
N VAL A 52 -12.02 -14.71 7.78
CA VAL A 52 -12.90 -13.59 7.47
C VAL A 52 -13.48 -13.03 8.76
N LEU A 53 -13.43 -11.70 8.89
CA LEU A 53 -14.24 -10.96 9.84
C LEU A 53 -15.55 -10.56 9.16
N GLU A 54 -16.67 -10.81 9.82
CA GLU A 54 -18.00 -10.48 9.32
C GLU A 54 -18.57 -9.28 10.06
N PHE A 55 -19.15 -8.36 9.29
CA PHE A 55 -19.75 -7.12 9.74
C PHE A 55 -21.12 -6.98 9.06
N PRO A 56 -22.19 -7.61 9.58
CA PRO A 56 -23.48 -7.71 8.88
C PRO A 56 -24.10 -6.37 8.48
N LYS A 57 -23.80 -5.29 9.22
CA LYS A 57 -24.25 -3.92 8.90
C LYS A 57 -23.15 -3.02 8.33
N GLY A 58 -22.08 -3.61 7.81
CA GLY A 58 -20.95 -2.90 7.22
C GLY A 58 -19.79 -2.63 8.17
N CYS A 59 -18.64 -2.26 7.59
CA CYS A 59 -17.43 -1.92 8.34
C CYS A 59 -17.01 -0.46 8.13
N ILE A 60 -16.11 0.03 8.98
CA ILE A 60 -15.64 1.42 8.92
C ILE A 60 -14.58 1.59 7.82
N ALA A 61 -14.83 2.47 6.85
CA ALA A 61 -13.83 2.84 5.85
C ALA A 61 -12.93 3.99 6.35
N MET A 62 -11.98 4.40 5.51
CA MET A 62 -10.94 5.36 5.89
C MET A 62 -11.46 6.78 6.13
N ASP A 63 -12.65 7.11 5.64
CA ASP A 63 -13.39 8.33 5.97
C ASP A 63 -14.10 8.27 7.34
N ASN A 64 -13.93 7.17 8.07
CA ASN A 64 -14.57 6.86 9.35
C ASN A 64 -16.10 6.74 9.25
N ALA A 65 -16.64 6.54 8.04
CA ALA A 65 -18.04 6.18 7.81
C ALA A 65 -18.22 4.66 7.83
N VAL A 66 -19.39 4.19 8.25
CA VAL A 66 -19.79 2.79 8.06
C VAL A 66 -20.27 2.62 6.63
N HIS A 67 -19.69 1.65 5.93
CA HIS A 67 -20.06 1.26 4.57
C HIS A 67 -20.91 -0.02 4.60
N PRO A 68 -22.24 0.07 4.43
CA PRO A 68 -23.15 -1.08 4.55
C PRO A 68 -22.82 -2.24 3.60
N GLU A 69 -22.21 -1.95 2.47
CA GLU A 69 -21.78 -2.94 1.47
C GLU A 69 -20.52 -3.71 1.88
N MET A 70 -19.70 -3.16 2.77
CA MET A 70 -18.45 -3.77 3.21
C MET A 70 -18.69 -4.70 4.40
N THR A 71 -19.33 -5.84 4.15
CA THR A 71 -19.76 -6.76 5.22
C THR A 71 -18.74 -7.82 5.60
N LYS A 72 -17.62 -7.92 4.88
CA LYS A 72 -16.59 -8.93 5.12
C LYS A 72 -15.20 -8.35 4.94
N VAL A 73 -14.27 -8.74 5.81
CA VAL A 73 -12.85 -8.39 5.72
C VAL A 73 -12.02 -9.66 5.78
N PHE A 74 -11.23 -9.90 4.73
CA PHE A 74 -10.26 -11.01 4.70
C PHE A 74 -9.06 -10.70 5.60
N VAL A 75 -8.72 -11.64 6.48
CA VAL A 75 -7.60 -11.56 7.42
C VAL A 75 -6.36 -12.19 6.79
N ARG A 76 -5.40 -11.32 6.47
CA ARG A 76 -4.11 -11.69 5.86
C ARG A 76 -3.20 -12.42 6.85
N ASP A 77 -2.23 -13.15 6.34
CA ASP A 77 -1.28 -13.91 7.18
C ASP A 77 -0.40 -12.98 8.01
N CYS A 78 -0.14 -11.78 7.49
CA CYS A 78 0.63 -10.77 8.18
C CYS A 78 -0.14 -10.08 9.32
N TYR A 79 -1.48 -10.10 9.35
CA TYR A 79 -2.27 -9.32 10.32
C TYR A 79 -2.02 -9.72 11.77
N PRO A 80 -2.08 -11.00 12.17
CA PRO A 80 -1.79 -11.37 13.55
C PRO A 80 -0.38 -10.99 13.98
N LYS A 81 0.64 -11.33 13.17
CA LYS A 81 2.05 -11.03 13.47
C LYS A 81 2.30 -9.53 13.58
N LEU A 82 1.72 -8.74 12.68
CA LEU A 82 1.87 -7.28 12.67
C LEU A 82 1.14 -6.65 13.86
N TYR A 83 -0.03 -7.16 14.25
CA TYR A 83 -0.73 -6.70 15.46
C TYR A 83 0.11 -6.91 16.73
N GLU A 84 0.67 -8.11 16.92
CA GLU A 84 1.55 -8.37 18.06
C GLU A 84 2.76 -7.42 18.05
N LYS A 85 3.36 -7.19 16.88
CA LYS A 85 4.48 -6.26 16.76
C LYS A 85 4.10 -4.81 17.08
N ILE A 86 2.91 -4.36 16.69
CA ILE A 86 2.38 -3.04 17.04
C ILE A 86 2.18 -2.94 18.56
N ALA A 87 1.58 -3.96 19.18
CA ALA A 87 1.33 -4.00 20.62
C ALA A 87 2.65 -3.98 21.41
N GLU A 88 3.62 -4.81 21.04
CA GLU A 88 4.97 -4.82 21.62
C GLU A 88 5.68 -3.48 21.47
N SER A 89 5.71 -2.94 20.24
CA SER A 89 6.43 -1.70 19.93
C SER A 89 5.85 -0.50 20.66
N SER A 90 4.52 -0.46 20.81
CA SER A 90 3.83 0.57 21.57
C SER A 90 3.80 0.31 23.08
N GLN A 91 4.36 -0.81 23.55
CA GLN A 91 4.35 -1.21 24.95
C GLN A 91 2.93 -1.27 25.53
N LEU A 92 2.01 -1.85 24.76
CA LEU A 92 0.59 -1.93 25.09
C LEU A 92 0.37 -2.63 26.43
N GLY A 93 -0.26 -1.91 27.37
CA GLY A 93 -0.56 -2.42 28.71
C GLY A 93 0.48 -2.07 29.78
N ILE A 94 1.57 -1.37 29.43
CA ILE A 94 2.54 -0.87 30.42
C ILE A 94 2.14 0.54 30.85
N SER A 95 1.70 0.71 32.09
CA SER A 95 1.36 2.04 32.63
C SER A 95 2.62 2.86 32.96
N ASN A 96 2.50 4.19 32.94
CA ASN A 96 3.54 5.16 33.35
C ASN A 96 4.81 5.24 32.48
N VAL A 97 4.76 4.77 31.23
CA VAL A 97 5.86 4.94 30.27
C VAL A 97 5.40 5.88 29.15
N VAL A 98 6.34 6.62 28.54
CA VAL A 98 6.02 7.39 27.34
C VAL A 98 6.00 6.43 26.15
N HIS A 99 4.82 6.22 25.57
CA HIS A 99 4.63 5.25 24.50
C HIS A 99 5.05 5.84 23.14
N PRO A 100 5.91 5.15 22.38
CA PRO A 100 6.27 5.60 21.04
C PRO A 100 5.06 5.50 20.10
N PRO A 101 4.87 6.47 19.20
CA PRO A 101 3.90 6.33 18.13
C PRO A 101 4.35 5.22 17.16
N VAL A 102 3.41 4.41 16.69
CA VAL A 102 3.68 3.33 15.73
C VAL A 102 3.07 3.71 14.38
N PHE A 103 3.86 3.62 13.32
CA PHE A 103 3.45 3.90 11.96
C PHE A 103 3.40 2.60 11.15
N ILE A 104 2.20 2.24 10.72
CA ILE A 104 1.91 1.13 9.84
C ILE A 104 1.93 1.65 8.41
N LEU A 105 3.02 1.37 7.71
CA LEU A 105 3.33 1.86 6.37
C LEU A 105 3.16 0.77 5.32
N GLY A 106 3.12 1.15 4.04
CA GLY A 106 3.14 0.20 2.93
C GLY A 106 2.49 0.75 1.67
N THR A 107 2.64 0.02 0.55
CA THR A 107 2.10 0.42 -0.76
C THR A 107 0.58 0.67 -0.70
N PRO A 108 0.03 1.69 -1.38
CA PRO A 108 -1.42 1.81 -1.59
C PRO A 108 -2.04 0.51 -2.10
N GLY A 109 -3.11 0.05 -1.45
CA GLY A 109 -3.78 -1.20 -1.82
C GLY A 109 -3.26 -2.47 -1.13
N VAL A 110 -2.27 -2.41 -0.24
CA VAL A 110 -1.82 -3.60 0.51
C VAL A 110 -2.79 -4.02 1.62
N GLY A 111 -3.81 -3.22 1.94
CA GLY A 111 -4.83 -3.60 2.93
C GLY A 111 -4.64 -3.00 4.32
N LYS A 112 -3.98 -1.84 4.43
CA LYS A 112 -3.84 -1.10 5.71
C LYS A 112 -5.20 -0.72 6.33
N SER A 113 -6.17 -0.33 5.49
CA SER A 113 -7.52 0.02 5.92
C SER A 113 -8.24 -1.17 6.58
N PHE A 114 -8.08 -2.36 6.00
CA PHE A 114 -8.59 -3.61 6.54
C PHE A 114 -7.83 -4.04 7.80
N MET A 115 -6.51 -3.85 7.84
CA MET A 115 -5.72 -4.05 9.05
C MET A 115 -6.23 -3.18 10.21
N ARG A 116 -6.61 -1.93 9.95
CA ARG A 116 -7.20 -1.04 10.96
C ARG A 116 -8.47 -1.64 11.58
N MET A 117 -9.31 -2.31 10.79
CA MET A 117 -10.50 -3.02 11.30
C MET A 117 -10.11 -4.24 12.14
N TYR A 118 -9.16 -5.05 11.64
CA TYR A 118 -8.64 -6.20 12.37
C TYR A 118 -8.03 -5.79 13.73
N VAL A 119 -7.31 -4.68 13.76
CA VAL A 119 -6.73 -4.12 14.98
C VAL A 119 -7.82 -3.72 15.99
N CYS A 120 -8.89 -3.06 15.55
CA CYS A 120 -10.02 -2.72 16.41
C CYS A 120 -10.66 -3.98 17.01
N HIS A 121 -10.92 -4.99 16.18
CA HIS A 121 -11.42 -6.29 16.61
C HIS A 121 -10.54 -6.93 17.69
N ARG A 122 -9.22 -6.96 17.49
CA ARG A 122 -8.27 -7.51 18.47
C ARG A 122 -8.20 -6.72 19.77
N LEU A 123 -8.27 -5.39 19.70
CA LEU A 123 -8.29 -4.53 20.88
C LEU A 123 -9.56 -4.75 21.73
N LEU A 124 -10.73 -4.87 21.11
CA LEU A 124 -11.99 -5.14 21.82
C LEU A 124 -12.00 -6.56 22.41
N GLN A 125 -11.55 -7.56 21.66
CA GLN A 125 -11.38 -8.92 22.20
C GLN A 125 -10.45 -8.92 23.42
N ARG A 126 -9.29 -8.26 23.32
CA ARG A 126 -8.34 -8.15 24.42
C ARG A 126 -8.96 -7.47 25.65
N ALA A 127 -9.68 -6.37 25.46
CA ALA A 127 -10.34 -5.66 26.54
C ALA A 127 -11.40 -6.50 27.25
N ARG A 128 -12.17 -7.28 26.47
CA ARG A 128 -13.14 -8.26 27.00
C ARG A 128 -12.43 -9.34 27.82
N ASP A 129 -11.37 -9.92 27.29
CA ASP A 129 -10.64 -11.01 27.94
C ASP A 129 -9.90 -10.53 29.20
N GLU A 130 -9.42 -9.28 29.20
CA GLU A 130 -8.82 -8.59 30.36
C GLU A 130 -9.87 -8.00 31.32
N ASN A 131 -11.17 -8.10 31.00
CA ASN A 131 -12.28 -7.50 31.74
C ASN A 131 -12.07 -6.01 32.05
N ARG A 132 -11.47 -5.25 31.14
CA ARG A 132 -11.22 -3.81 31.30
C ARG A 132 -11.98 -2.97 30.27
N PRO A 133 -12.31 -1.71 30.60
CA PRO A 133 -12.83 -0.79 29.61
C PRO A 133 -11.85 -0.55 28.46
N ALA A 134 -12.36 -0.44 27.24
CA ALA A 134 -11.60 0.06 26.10
C ALA A 134 -12.30 1.25 25.46
N TYR A 135 -11.50 2.17 24.92
CA TYR A 135 -11.91 3.33 24.13
C TYR A 135 -11.02 3.39 22.89
N ILE A 136 -11.57 2.96 21.76
CA ILE A 136 -10.83 2.93 20.48
C ILE A 136 -11.33 4.09 19.63
N LEU A 137 -10.44 5.03 19.32
CA LEU A 137 -10.73 6.23 18.55
C LEU A 137 -10.31 6.03 17.09
N PHE A 138 -11.28 6.10 16.18
CA PHE A 138 -10.99 6.22 14.75
C PHE A 138 -10.81 7.69 14.39
N LEU A 139 -9.62 8.04 13.90
CA LEU A 139 -9.23 9.42 13.60
C LEU A 139 -8.74 9.54 12.15
N LYS A 140 -8.93 10.70 11.54
CA LYS A 140 -8.41 11.01 10.21
C LYS A 140 -7.55 12.27 10.25
N ALA A 141 -6.28 12.14 9.88
CA ALA A 141 -5.35 13.25 9.75
C ALA A 141 -5.34 13.72 8.29
N ASP A 142 -6.02 14.85 8.04
CA ASP A 142 -6.26 15.39 6.69
C ASP A 142 -6.06 16.92 6.70
N PRO A 143 -5.39 17.51 5.68
CA PRO A 143 -5.24 18.96 5.54
C PRO A 143 -6.56 19.74 5.49
N GLY A 144 -7.68 19.10 5.14
CA GLY A 144 -9.01 19.73 5.10
C GLY A 144 -9.54 20.17 6.47
N GLY A 145 -8.97 19.72 7.58
CA GLY A 145 -9.25 20.17 8.95
C GLY A 145 -10.68 19.95 9.50
N LEU A 146 -11.67 19.67 8.64
CA LEU A 146 -13.09 19.84 8.94
C LEU A 146 -13.88 18.54 9.14
N THR A 147 -13.26 17.36 9.04
CA THR A 147 -13.96 16.08 9.22
C THR A 147 -13.14 15.10 10.06
N ASN A 148 -12.79 15.52 11.27
CA ASN A 148 -12.38 14.57 12.31
C ASN A 148 -13.65 13.90 12.87
N VAL A 149 -14.29 13.03 12.09
CA VAL A 149 -15.30 12.11 12.64
C VAL A 149 -14.54 11.19 13.58
N VAL A 150 -14.69 11.43 14.88
CA VAL A 150 -14.12 10.53 15.90
C VAL A 150 -15.18 9.52 16.27
N THR A 151 -14.95 8.28 15.88
CA THR A 151 -15.77 7.16 16.35
C THR A 151 -15.09 6.51 17.55
N VAL A 152 -15.78 6.47 18.68
CA VAL A 152 -15.29 5.83 19.92
C VAL A 152 -16.04 4.54 20.17
N PHE A 153 -15.32 3.44 20.33
CA PHE A 153 -15.90 2.15 20.73
C PHE A 153 -15.65 1.84 22.19
N HIS A 154 -16.69 1.43 22.91
CA HIS A 154 -16.62 1.14 24.33
C HIS A 154 -17.19 -0.23 24.68
N GLN A 155 -16.47 -0.99 25.50
CA GLN A 155 -16.91 -2.26 26.08
C GLN A 155 -16.62 -2.25 27.59
N ILE A 156 -17.63 -2.44 28.44
CA ILE A 156 -17.47 -2.51 29.91
C ILE A 156 -17.52 -3.98 30.32
N GLY A 157 -16.41 -4.59 30.75
CA GLY A 157 -16.39 -5.87 31.48
C GLY A 157 -17.47 -6.90 31.10
N GLY A 158 -17.49 -7.35 29.84
CA GLY A 158 -18.49 -8.31 29.31
C GLY A 158 -19.82 -7.71 28.83
N GLY A 159 -20.04 -6.40 28.97
CA GLY A 159 -21.19 -5.64 28.49
C GLY A 159 -21.19 -5.35 26.99
N GLU A 160 -22.31 -4.80 26.49
CA GLU A 160 -22.49 -4.50 25.06
C GLU A 160 -21.51 -3.43 24.57
N ALA A 161 -20.98 -3.64 23.36
CA ALA A 161 -20.17 -2.65 22.69
C ALA A 161 -21.02 -1.45 22.25
N THR A 162 -20.61 -0.23 22.57
CA THR A 162 -21.28 1.02 22.17
C THR A 162 -20.38 1.88 21.28
N ALA A 163 -20.99 2.83 20.57
CA ALA A 163 -20.30 3.74 19.66
C ALA A 163 -20.70 5.21 19.94
N TYR A 164 -19.77 6.14 19.74
CA TYR A 164 -19.99 7.60 19.84
C TYR A 164 -19.41 8.27 18.60
N GLN A 165 -20.07 9.31 18.07
CA GLN A 165 -19.56 10.13 16.98
C GLN A 165 -19.37 11.57 17.45
N PHE A 166 -18.18 12.14 17.26
CA PHE A 166 -17.89 13.54 17.56
C PHE A 166 -17.58 14.33 16.29
N GLU A 167 -18.08 15.57 16.24
CA GLU A 167 -17.75 16.55 15.21
C GLU A 167 -16.49 17.35 15.59
N ALA A 168 -15.95 18.07 14.61
CA ALA A 168 -14.66 18.77 14.74
C ALA A 168 -14.67 19.90 15.78
N ASP A 169 -15.81 20.54 16.01
CA ASP A 169 -16.02 21.60 17.00
C ASP A 169 -16.00 21.08 18.46
N SER A 170 -16.28 19.78 18.64
CA SER A 170 -16.33 19.10 19.94
C SER A 170 -14.94 18.66 20.45
N ARG A 171 -13.86 19.14 19.83
CA ARG A 171 -12.47 18.74 20.14
C ARG A 171 -12.09 18.93 21.61
N VAL A 172 -12.45 20.08 22.20
CA VAL A 172 -12.10 20.39 23.60
C VAL A 172 -12.77 19.40 24.56
N HIS A 173 -14.05 19.08 24.31
CA HIS A 173 -14.79 18.11 25.09
C HIS A 173 -14.19 16.71 24.98
N LEU A 174 -13.88 16.26 23.76
CA LEU A 174 -13.25 14.97 23.53
C LEU A 174 -11.87 14.85 24.19
N ILE A 175 -11.07 15.91 24.22
CA ILE A 175 -9.78 15.94 24.95
C ILE A 175 -10.03 15.72 26.46
N GLY A 176 -11.07 16.33 27.02
CA GLY A 176 -11.48 16.10 28.41
C GLY A 176 -11.83 14.63 28.67
N LEU A 177 -12.71 14.06 27.84
CA LEU A 177 -13.11 12.66 27.94
C LEU A 177 -11.93 11.69 27.85
N VAL A 178 -11.04 11.88 26.87
CA VAL A 178 -9.83 11.04 26.70
C VAL A 178 -8.95 11.08 27.94
N ARG A 179 -8.72 12.27 28.52
CA ARG A 179 -7.92 12.39 29.75
C ARG A 179 -8.54 11.65 30.92
N ASP A 180 -9.86 11.60 30.99
CA ASP A 180 -10.54 10.91 32.08
C ASP A 180 -10.57 9.39 31.85
N TRP A 181 -10.72 8.93 30.61
CA TRP A 181 -10.56 7.52 30.26
C TRP A 181 -9.13 7.00 30.52
N GLU A 182 -8.11 7.81 30.22
CA GLU A 182 -6.72 7.44 30.49
C GLU A 182 -6.41 7.34 32.00
N LYS A 183 -7.20 8.01 32.86
CA LYS A 183 -7.11 7.86 34.32
C LYS A 183 -7.89 6.66 34.85
N SER A 184 -8.83 6.09 34.10
CA SER A 184 -9.78 5.07 34.58
C SER A 184 -9.33 3.61 34.36
N ASP A 185 -8.03 3.37 34.22
CA ASP A 185 -7.43 2.06 33.87
C ASP A 185 -7.92 1.50 32.51
N ALA A 186 -8.56 2.35 31.70
CA ALA A 186 -9.09 1.95 30.41
C ALA A 186 -7.99 1.85 29.34
N LEU A 187 -8.21 0.96 28.38
CA LEU A 187 -7.42 0.88 27.16
C LEU A 187 -7.81 1.98 26.18
N VAL A 188 -7.04 3.06 26.10
CA VAL A 188 -7.33 4.19 25.21
C VAL A 188 -6.38 4.23 24.02
N VAL A 189 -6.86 3.89 22.81
CA VAL A 189 -6.03 3.75 21.61
C VAL A 189 -6.59 4.57 20.45
N SER A 190 -5.74 5.34 19.78
CA SER A 190 -6.08 6.03 18.52
C SER A 190 -5.60 5.24 17.31
N LEU A 191 -6.53 4.91 16.43
CA LEU A 191 -6.30 4.34 15.10
C LEU A 191 -6.45 5.47 14.06
N ILE A 192 -5.31 5.97 13.59
CA ILE A 192 -5.23 7.21 12.83
C ILE A 192 -4.98 6.91 11.36
N ASP A 193 -5.93 7.22 10.47
CA ASP A 193 -5.63 7.32 9.04
C ASP A 193 -4.85 8.60 8.76
N VAL A 194 -3.75 8.50 8.01
CA VAL A 194 -2.98 9.67 7.58
C VAL A 194 -3.06 9.81 6.07
N SER A 195 -3.70 10.89 5.63
CA SER A 195 -3.72 11.31 4.24
C SER A 195 -2.69 12.41 3.99
N SER A 196 -2.02 12.35 2.84
CA SER A 196 -1.08 13.40 2.37
C SER A 196 0.05 13.76 3.34
N GLY A 197 0.40 12.83 4.24
CA GLY A 197 1.47 13.03 5.22
C GLY A 197 1.15 13.97 6.38
N CYS A 198 -0.11 14.39 6.55
CA CYS A 198 -0.53 15.38 7.54
C CYS A 198 -0.74 14.80 8.95
N TYR A 199 0.19 13.95 9.43
CA TYR A 199 0.04 13.20 10.68
C TYR A 199 -0.02 14.08 11.95
N GLU A 200 0.38 15.35 11.86
CA GLU A 200 0.35 16.31 12.97
C GLU A 200 -1.05 16.91 13.20
N LEU A 201 -1.93 16.83 12.21
CA LEU A 201 -3.28 17.43 12.23
C LEU A 201 -4.33 16.57 12.95
N VAL A 202 -3.90 15.62 13.78
CA VAL A 202 -4.81 14.75 14.54
C VAL A 202 -5.52 15.55 15.62
N ALA A 203 -6.85 15.41 15.69
CA ALA A 203 -7.68 16.15 16.65
C ALA A 203 -7.28 15.89 18.11
N VAL A 204 -7.04 14.63 18.49
CA VAL A 204 -6.76 14.24 19.88
C VAL A 204 -5.57 13.28 19.94
N LYS A 205 -4.71 13.48 20.93
CA LYS A 205 -3.56 12.61 21.19
C LYS A 205 -3.89 11.72 22.39
N THR A 206 -4.00 10.42 22.15
CA THR A 206 -4.11 9.41 23.20
C THR A 206 -2.72 8.88 23.59
N VAL A 207 -2.65 8.12 24.68
CA VAL A 207 -1.47 7.37 25.12
C VAL A 207 -0.93 6.47 23.99
N TYR A 208 -1.77 5.59 23.45
CA TYR A 208 -1.38 4.70 22.34
C TYR A 208 -1.84 5.30 21.00
N ARG A 209 -0.90 5.55 20.09
CA ARG A 209 -1.17 6.18 18.77
C ARG A 209 -0.62 5.33 17.64
N TRP A 210 -1.50 4.78 16.83
CA TRP A 210 -1.17 3.90 15.71
C TRP A 210 -1.64 4.53 14.40
N TYR A 211 -0.67 4.90 13.57
CA TYR A 211 -0.87 5.64 12.32
C TYR A 211 -0.86 4.67 11.13
N PHE A 212 -1.86 4.74 10.26
CA PHE A 212 -1.95 3.96 9.04
C PHE A 212 -1.73 4.90 7.86
N SER A 213 -0.65 4.71 7.12
CA SER A 213 -0.29 5.62 6.03
C SER A 213 0.38 4.90 4.88
N SER A 214 0.32 5.49 3.69
CA SER A 214 1.32 5.17 2.68
C SER A 214 2.63 5.92 3.01
N PRO A 215 3.81 5.43 2.60
CA PRO A 215 5.06 6.12 2.84
C PRO A 215 5.01 7.56 2.29
N HIS A 216 5.35 8.55 3.12
CA HIS A 216 5.35 9.96 2.77
C HIS A 216 6.52 10.68 3.47
N PRO A 217 7.23 11.64 2.88
CA PRO A 217 8.43 12.25 3.48
C PRO A 217 8.07 13.12 4.65
N ALA A 218 6.94 13.82 4.57
CA ALA A 218 6.46 14.59 5.72
C ALA A 218 6.30 13.70 6.96
N ILE A 219 6.04 12.40 6.77
CA ILE A 219 6.06 11.41 7.84
C ILE A 219 7.50 10.96 8.11
N VAL A 220 8.19 10.38 7.12
CA VAL A 220 9.50 9.71 7.31
C VAL A 220 10.63 10.66 7.74
N GLN A 221 10.62 11.89 7.24
CA GLN A 221 11.66 12.90 7.49
C GLN A 221 11.30 13.88 8.61
N SER A 222 10.17 13.66 9.30
CA SER A 222 9.78 14.56 10.39
C SER A 222 10.79 14.53 11.52
N LYS A 223 11.29 15.72 11.90
CA LYS A 223 12.16 15.91 13.06
C LYS A 223 11.49 15.49 14.37
N ASP A 224 10.16 15.53 14.43
CA ASP A 224 9.41 15.15 15.63
C ASP A 224 9.39 13.63 15.85
N ARG A 225 9.66 12.82 14.82
CA ARG A 225 9.86 11.37 14.96
C ARG A 225 11.23 10.98 15.53
N LEU A 226 12.19 11.89 15.42
CA LEU A 226 13.56 11.71 15.92
C LEU A 226 13.69 12.04 17.41
N LYS A 227 12.69 12.70 18.00
CA LYS A 227 12.61 13.00 19.43
C LYS A 227 12.16 11.77 20.22
N GLU A 228 12.63 11.61 21.45
CA GLU A 228 12.25 10.49 22.30
C GLU A 228 10.85 10.64 22.90
N PRO A 229 10.06 9.55 23.00
CA PRO A 229 10.36 8.21 22.49
C PRO A 229 10.25 8.14 20.96
N LYS A 230 11.25 7.52 20.32
CA LYS A 230 11.35 7.45 18.86
C LYS A 230 10.15 6.71 18.26
N ALA A 231 9.60 7.27 17.20
CA ALA A 231 8.55 6.61 16.44
C ALA A 231 9.03 5.27 15.85
N VAL A 232 8.17 4.26 15.84
CA VAL A 232 8.46 2.95 15.25
C VAL A 232 7.75 2.83 13.90
N ASP A 233 8.48 2.48 12.84
CA ASP A 233 7.92 2.15 11.53
C ASP A 233 7.79 0.64 11.37
N LEU A 234 6.61 0.18 10.96
CA LEU A 234 6.34 -1.20 10.59
C LEU A 234 5.72 -1.20 9.19
N TYR A 235 6.38 -1.85 8.24
CA TYR A 235 5.91 -1.95 6.87
C TYR A 235 5.05 -3.19 6.70
N MET A 236 3.94 -3.02 5.99
CA MET A 236 2.98 -4.09 5.73
C MET A 236 3.39 -4.84 4.45
N PRO A 237 3.55 -6.18 4.49
CA PRO A 237 3.94 -6.95 3.31
C PRO A 237 2.96 -6.81 2.15
N LEU A 238 3.45 -6.98 0.93
CA LEU A 238 2.60 -7.14 -0.26
C LEU A 238 1.74 -8.40 -0.15
N TYR A 239 0.62 -8.43 -0.89
CA TYR A 239 -0.11 -9.68 -1.03
C TYR A 239 0.72 -10.68 -1.80
N ASN A 240 0.68 -11.94 -1.38
CA ASN A 240 1.13 -13.04 -2.24
C ASN A 240 -0.06 -13.59 -3.05
N LEU A 241 0.25 -14.41 -4.05
CA LEU A 241 -0.76 -14.94 -4.97
C LEU A 241 -1.79 -15.84 -4.26
N THR A 242 -1.34 -16.64 -3.29
CA THR A 242 -2.20 -17.50 -2.48
C THR A 242 -3.22 -16.68 -1.69
N GLU A 243 -2.78 -15.63 -1.00
CA GLU A 243 -3.65 -14.71 -0.26
C GLU A 243 -4.70 -14.07 -1.17
N LEU A 244 -4.34 -13.66 -2.39
CA LEU A 244 -5.26 -13.03 -3.33
C LEU A 244 -6.36 -13.98 -3.80
N ARG A 245 -6.00 -15.23 -4.13
CA ARG A 245 -6.96 -16.27 -4.53
C ARG A 245 -7.89 -16.62 -3.38
N MET A 246 -7.35 -16.80 -2.18
CA MET A 246 -8.16 -17.03 -0.97
C MET A 246 -9.11 -15.87 -0.70
N ALA A 247 -8.62 -14.63 -0.77
CA ALA A 247 -9.46 -13.45 -0.59
C ALA A 247 -10.57 -13.37 -1.63
N GLN A 248 -10.28 -13.67 -2.90
CA GLN A 248 -11.31 -13.72 -3.94
C GLN A 248 -12.37 -14.78 -3.65
N GLN A 249 -11.95 -15.98 -3.26
CA GLN A 249 -12.85 -17.11 -2.95
C GLN A 249 -13.74 -16.81 -1.74
N GLU A 250 -13.14 -16.41 -0.61
CA GLU A 250 -13.85 -16.21 0.66
C GLU A 250 -14.77 -14.99 0.63
N LEU A 251 -14.33 -13.91 -0.05
CA LEU A 251 -15.13 -12.70 -0.20
C LEU A 251 -16.06 -12.75 -1.43
N LYS A 252 -15.99 -13.81 -2.24
CA LYS A 252 -16.75 -13.99 -3.49
C LYS A 252 -16.65 -12.76 -4.40
N LEU A 253 -15.44 -12.23 -4.57
CA LEU A 253 -15.23 -11.01 -5.35
C LEU A 253 -15.49 -11.28 -6.83
N ASP A 254 -16.30 -10.42 -7.44
CA ASP A 254 -16.52 -10.40 -8.88
C ASP A 254 -15.34 -9.69 -9.56
N ILE A 255 -14.47 -10.47 -10.19
CA ILE A 255 -13.32 -9.95 -10.93
C ILE A 255 -13.73 -9.80 -12.38
N LYS A 256 -13.99 -8.56 -12.78
CA LYS A 256 -14.35 -8.22 -14.17
C LYS A 256 -13.30 -8.77 -15.14
N PRO A 257 -13.68 -9.46 -16.22
CA PRO A 257 -12.74 -9.92 -17.23
C PRO A 257 -12.07 -8.74 -17.95
N VAL A 258 -10.93 -9.03 -18.57
CA VAL A 258 -10.12 -8.03 -19.29
C VAL A 258 -10.84 -7.56 -20.55
N LYS A 259 -11.34 -6.32 -20.55
CA LYS A 259 -11.82 -5.65 -21.79
C LYS A 259 -10.66 -5.05 -22.58
N ASP A 260 -10.97 -4.53 -23.77
CA ASP A 260 -10.08 -4.17 -24.89
C ASP A 260 -8.74 -3.47 -24.56
N ALA A 261 -8.60 -2.79 -23.41
CA ALA A 261 -7.39 -2.07 -23.01
C ALA A 261 -6.15 -2.97 -22.82
N ILE A 262 -6.32 -4.22 -22.39
CA ILE A 262 -5.19 -5.17 -22.20
C ILE A 262 -5.23 -6.31 -23.23
N LYS A 263 -6.16 -6.32 -24.19
CA LYS A 263 -6.19 -7.29 -25.32
C LYS A 263 -4.89 -7.35 -26.13
N LYS A 264 -4.09 -6.28 -26.08
CA LYS A 264 -2.77 -6.23 -26.72
C LYS A 264 -1.76 -7.19 -26.06
N TYR A 265 -1.96 -7.51 -24.80
CA TYR A 265 -1.07 -8.32 -23.97
C TYR A 265 -1.68 -9.68 -23.62
N PHE A 266 -2.94 -9.92 -24.01
CA PHE A 266 -3.74 -11.04 -23.55
C PHE A 266 -4.81 -11.42 -24.59
N ASP A 267 -5.06 -12.72 -24.74
CA ASP A 267 -6.19 -13.23 -25.51
C ASP A 267 -7.37 -13.53 -24.56
N PRO A 268 -8.28 -12.58 -24.34
CA PRO A 268 -9.36 -12.73 -23.37
C PRO A 268 -10.40 -13.76 -23.76
N ASP A 269 -10.38 -14.24 -25.01
CA ASP A 269 -11.30 -15.26 -25.47
C ASP A 269 -10.91 -16.66 -24.94
N ASN A 270 -9.72 -16.79 -24.34
CA ASN A 270 -9.17 -18.07 -23.85
C ASN A 270 -9.07 -18.20 -22.31
N VAL A 271 -9.44 -17.18 -21.53
CA VAL A 271 -9.38 -17.24 -20.07
C VAL A 271 -10.76 -17.06 -19.46
N THR A 272 -11.33 -18.17 -19.03
CA THR A 272 -12.64 -18.25 -18.39
C THR A 272 -12.55 -18.41 -16.88
N ASP A 273 -11.37 -18.71 -16.32
CA ASP A 273 -11.17 -18.91 -14.88
C ASP A 273 -10.69 -17.62 -14.17
N THR A 274 -11.42 -17.24 -13.11
CA THR A 274 -11.07 -16.13 -12.22
C THR A 274 -9.68 -16.28 -11.60
N SER A 275 -9.25 -17.50 -11.31
CA SER A 275 -7.93 -17.77 -10.73
C SER A 275 -6.81 -17.39 -11.70
N GLU A 276 -6.93 -17.75 -12.98
CA GLU A 276 -5.98 -17.38 -14.03
C GLU A 276 -5.93 -15.86 -14.24
N LEU A 277 -7.06 -15.17 -14.10
CA LEU A 277 -7.11 -13.70 -14.17
C LEU A 277 -6.33 -13.04 -13.03
N ILE A 278 -6.44 -13.55 -11.80
CA ILE A 278 -5.69 -13.04 -10.64
C ILE A 278 -4.19 -13.24 -10.87
N ASP A 279 -3.78 -14.44 -11.27
CA ASP A 279 -2.39 -14.78 -11.56
C ASP A 279 -1.79 -13.82 -12.56
N HIS A 280 -2.45 -13.66 -13.70
CA HIS A 280 -1.95 -12.82 -14.77
C HIS A 280 -1.78 -11.36 -14.29
N ARG A 281 -2.78 -10.82 -13.59
CA ARG A 281 -2.73 -9.46 -13.07
C ARG A 281 -1.69 -9.29 -11.97
N PHE A 282 -1.47 -10.31 -11.15
CA PHE A 282 -0.38 -10.34 -10.17
C PHE A 282 0.98 -10.26 -10.87
N HIS A 283 1.17 -10.99 -11.98
CA HIS A 283 2.41 -10.89 -12.76
C HIS A 283 2.58 -9.53 -13.45
N LEU A 284 1.49 -8.87 -13.85
CA LEU A 284 1.54 -7.54 -14.44
C LEU A 284 1.80 -6.44 -13.42
N PHE A 285 1.12 -6.46 -12.28
CA PHE A 285 1.06 -5.31 -11.37
C PHE A 285 1.64 -5.59 -9.97
N GLY A 286 2.02 -6.83 -9.67
CA GLY A 286 2.52 -7.24 -8.36
C GLY A 286 1.45 -7.44 -7.29
N GLY A 287 1.88 -7.58 -6.04
CA GLY A 287 1.04 -7.85 -4.87
C GLY A 287 0.20 -6.69 -4.33
N SER A 288 -0.29 -5.79 -5.19
CA SER A 288 -1.23 -4.73 -4.81
C SER A 288 -2.67 -5.11 -5.17
N VAL A 289 -3.52 -5.35 -4.17
CA VAL A 289 -4.95 -5.68 -4.40
C VAL A 289 -5.65 -4.63 -5.25
N ARG A 290 -5.29 -3.34 -5.08
CA ARG A 290 -5.90 -2.24 -5.83
C ARG A 290 -5.66 -2.37 -7.33
N ALA A 291 -4.55 -2.97 -7.75
CA ALA A 291 -4.23 -3.19 -9.16
C ALA A 291 -4.71 -4.56 -9.64
N VAL A 292 -4.62 -5.60 -8.80
CA VAL A 292 -4.99 -6.97 -9.17
C VAL A 292 -6.50 -7.17 -9.23
N LEU A 293 -7.25 -6.74 -8.21
CA LEU A 293 -8.68 -7.03 -8.09
C LEU A 293 -9.59 -5.96 -8.71
N LYS A 294 -9.07 -4.77 -9.01
CA LYS A 294 -9.86 -3.69 -9.62
C LYS A 294 -9.97 -3.84 -11.14
N ASP A 295 -10.69 -2.93 -11.79
CA ASP A 295 -10.76 -2.82 -13.24
C ASP A 295 -9.35 -2.71 -13.85
N PRO A 296 -8.95 -3.64 -14.73
CA PRO A 296 -7.63 -3.67 -15.33
C PRO A 296 -7.33 -2.41 -16.15
N ALA A 297 -8.33 -1.81 -16.80
CA ALA A 297 -8.13 -0.56 -17.56
C ALA A 297 -7.73 0.59 -16.64
N GLN A 298 -8.25 0.62 -15.42
CA GLN A 298 -7.91 1.63 -14.43
C GLN A 298 -6.48 1.45 -13.90
N ALA A 299 -6.05 0.21 -13.67
CA ALA A 299 -4.69 -0.09 -13.25
C ALA A 299 -3.67 0.28 -14.35
N GLU A 300 -3.97 -0.09 -15.60
CA GLU A 300 -3.15 0.27 -16.75
C GLU A 300 -3.07 1.79 -16.97
N PHE A 301 -4.19 2.49 -16.77
CA PHE A 301 -4.21 3.95 -16.80
C PHE A 301 -3.25 4.53 -15.75
N TRP A 302 -3.26 4.03 -14.51
CA TRP A 302 -2.33 4.52 -13.48
C TRP A 302 -0.87 4.27 -13.83
N VAL A 303 -0.54 3.09 -14.37
CA VAL A 303 0.81 2.78 -14.86
C VAL A 303 1.22 3.76 -15.97
N GLN A 304 0.38 3.94 -16.99
CA GLN A 304 0.71 4.80 -18.12
C GLN A 304 0.80 6.27 -17.71
N SER A 305 -0.11 6.75 -16.86
CA SER A 305 -0.03 8.09 -16.29
C SER A 305 1.25 8.29 -15.49
N ALA A 306 1.67 7.30 -14.70
CA ALA A 306 2.91 7.37 -13.95
C ALA A 306 4.15 7.36 -14.85
N ILE A 307 4.16 6.57 -15.93
CA ILE A 307 5.26 6.56 -16.93
C ILE A 307 5.30 7.86 -17.73
N ASN A 308 4.16 8.50 -17.98
CA ASN A 308 4.12 9.76 -18.72
C ASN A 308 4.40 10.98 -17.85
N ALA A 309 4.35 10.82 -16.53
CA ALA A 309 4.72 11.87 -15.58
C ALA A 309 6.21 12.22 -15.76
N THR A 310 6.64 13.43 -15.40
CA THR A 310 8.08 13.76 -15.42
C THR A 310 8.77 13.34 -14.12
N GLU A 311 7.98 13.15 -13.08
CA GLU A 311 8.35 12.91 -11.70
C GLU A 311 8.97 11.52 -11.50
N TRP A 312 8.52 10.50 -12.24
CA TRP A 312 9.05 9.14 -12.11
C TRP A 312 10.54 9.05 -12.49
N ARG A 313 11.06 10.00 -13.28
CA ARG A 313 12.50 10.06 -13.59
C ARG A 313 13.32 10.44 -12.37
N GLY A 314 12.83 11.40 -11.59
CA GLY A 314 13.41 11.74 -10.29
C GLY A 314 13.34 10.58 -9.32
N GLU A 315 12.21 9.86 -9.29
CA GLU A 315 12.02 8.64 -8.49
C GLU A 315 13.00 7.54 -8.90
N LEU A 316 13.14 7.28 -10.21
CA LEU A 316 14.05 6.27 -10.72
C LEU A 316 15.49 6.65 -10.35
N GLY A 317 15.90 7.89 -10.61
CA GLY A 317 17.23 8.38 -10.22
C GLY A 317 17.51 8.22 -8.73
N GLN A 318 16.55 8.54 -7.86
CA GLN A 318 16.68 8.34 -6.40
C GLN A 318 16.75 6.86 -6.03
N THR A 319 15.86 6.03 -6.58
CA THR A 319 15.81 4.57 -6.34
C THR A 319 17.09 3.87 -6.74
N LEU A 320 17.74 4.34 -7.81
CA LEU A 320 19.00 3.78 -8.29
C LEU A 320 20.24 4.34 -7.58
N ASN A 321 20.14 5.51 -6.92
CA ASN A 321 21.26 6.17 -6.25
C ASN A 321 21.29 5.95 -4.73
N LEU A 322 20.16 5.66 -4.09
CA LEU A 322 20.08 5.51 -2.64
C LEU A 322 20.35 4.05 -2.25
N GLU A 323 21.51 3.83 -1.60
CA GLU A 323 21.76 2.61 -0.84
C GLU A 323 20.79 2.57 0.36
N GLY A 324 19.66 1.90 0.16
CA GLY A 324 18.91 1.20 1.21
C GLY A 324 18.07 1.96 2.23
N GLN A 325 18.18 3.28 2.46
CA GLN A 325 17.52 3.86 3.67
C GLN A 325 16.78 5.21 3.58
N SER A 326 16.54 5.81 2.41
CA SER A 326 15.68 7.02 2.39
C SER A 326 14.99 7.26 1.06
N LEU A 327 14.24 6.27 0.58
CA LEU A 327 13.39 6.51 -0.57
C LEU A 327 12.14 7.28 -0.12
N SER A 328 12.12 8.54 -0.54
CA SER A 328 11.12 9.56 -0.21
C SER A 328 9.85 9.46 -1.07
N SER A 329 8.72 9.94 -0.54
CA SER A 329 7.46 10.47 -1.15
C SER A 329 6.94 10.00 -2.48
N LEU A 330 7.82 9.99 -3.47
CA LEU A 330 7.43 10.22 -4.85
C LEU A 330 6.91 8.93 -5.45
N PHE A 331 7.13 7.78 -4.79
CA PHE A 331 6.68 6.47 -5.19
C PHE A 331 5.34 6.45 -5.91
N SER A 332 5.41 6.33 -7.24
CA SER A 332 4.30 5.78 -7.97
C SER A 332 4.10 4.34 -7.52
N HIS A 333 3.06 4.13 -6.71
CA HIS A 333 2.57 2.82 -6.29
C HIS A 333 2.18 1.90 -7.44
N SER A 334 2.17 2.41 -8.68
CA SER A 334 1.97 1.62 -9.90
C SER A 334 3.29 1.19 -10.56
N LEU A 335 4.42 1.81 -10.19
CA LEU A 335 5.75 1.53 -10.73
C LEU A 335 6.64 0.78 -9.74
N PHE A 336 6.57 1.17 -8.47
CA PHE A 336 7.39 0.66 -7.39
C PHE A 336 6.53 0.29 -6.19
N HIS A 337 6.91 -0.79 -5.54
CA HIS A 337 6.29 -1.28 -4.33
C HIS A 337 7.29 -1.26 -3.18
N VAL A 338 6.76 -1.01 -1.98
CA VAL A 338 7.43 -1.31 -0.72
C VAL A 338 6.83 -2.60 -0.18
N ASP A 339 7.67 -3.63 -0.09
CA ASP A 339 7.39 -4.86 0.61
C ASP A 339 8.00 -4.83 2.01
N ALA A 340 7.74 -5.86 2.80
CA ALA A 340 8.23 -5.97 4.16
C ALA A 340 9.02 -7.27 4.37
N ASP A 341 10.14 -7.18 5.07
CA ASP A 341 10.88 -8.35 5.53
C ASP A 341 10.17 -9.02 6.74
N ASP A 342 10.76 -10.10 7.26
CA ASP A 342 10.22 -10.85 8.41
C ASP A 342 10.10 -10.02 9.69
N ASN A 343 10.84 -8.91 9.80
CA ASN A 343 10.81 -7.97 10.92
C ASN A 343 9.95 -6.74 10.63
N PHE A 344 9.21 -6.73 9.53
CA PHE A 344 8.42 -5.60 9.04
C PHE A 344 9.27 -4.36 8.67
N GLY A 345 10.54 -4.57 8.29
CA GLY A 345 11.40 -3.56 7.68
C GLY A 345 11.12 -3.39 6.18
N PRO A 346 11.35 -2.21 5.58
CA PRO A 346 11.01 -1.96 4.18
C PRO A 346 11.99 -2.62 3.20
N THR A 347 11.46 -3.29 2.19
CA THR A 347 12.21 -3.74 1.00
C THR A 347 11.60 -3.12 -0.25
N TYR A 348 12.39 -2.38 -1.02
CA TYR A 348 11.91 -1.68 -2.21
C TYR A 348 12.13 -2.50 -3.47
N GLN A 349 11.08 -2.67 -4.27
CA GLN A 349 11.14 -3.43 -5.51
C GLN A 349 10.27 -2.79 -6.60
N PHE A 350 10.53 -3.12 -7.87
CA PHE A 350 9.61 -2.80 -8.95
C PHE A 350 8.27 -3.48 -8.70
N ALA A 351 7.17 -2.86 -9.13
CA ALA A 351 5.84 -3.45 -8.97
C ALA A 351 5.77 -4.85 -9.61
N SER A 352 6.41 -5.03 -10.76
CA SER A 352 6.61 -6.33 -11.39
C SER A 352 7.78 -6.29 -12.39
N LYS A 353 8.17 -7.47 -12.90
CA LYS A 353 9.11 -7.56 -14.04
C LYS A 353 8.55 -6.84 -15.27
N TYR A 354 7.26 -6.98 -15.55
CA TYR A 354 6.60 -6.32 -16.69
C TYR A 354 6.71 -4.79 -16.60
N ILE A 355 6.41 -4.23 -15.42
CA ILE A 355 6.49 -2.79 -15.18
C ILE A 355 7.94 -2.31 -15.28
N LYS A 356 8.91 -3.05 -14.72
CA LYS A 356 10.34 -2.76 -14.87
C LYS A 356 10.74 -2.62 -16.34
N PHE A 357 10.33 -3.54 -17.21
CA PHE A 357 10.64 -3.46 -18.64
C PHE A 357 9.98 -2.28 -19.34
N ARG A 358 8.77 -1.87 -18.92
CA ARG A 358 8.11 -0.68 -19.46
C ARG A 358 8.81 0.60 -19.07
N ILE A 359 9.24 0.70 -17.81
CA ILE A 359 10.04 1.83 -17.33
C ILE A 359 11.34 1.89 -18.13
N ALA A 360 12.02 0.76 -18.32
CA ALA A 360 13.24 0.70 -19.15
C ALA A 360 13.00 1.09 -20.61
N ALA A 361 11.84 0.75 -21.20
CA ALA A 361 11.47 1.16 -22.54
C ALA A 361 11.25 2.68 -22.64
N ALA A 362 10.47 3.26 -21.73
CA ALA A 362 10.20 4.69 -21.69
C ALA A 362 11.50 5.50 -21.46
N ALA A 363 12.33 5.05 -20.52
CA ALA A 363 13.66 5.59 -20.24
C ALA A 363 14.54 5.73 -21.49
N LEU A 364 14.53 4.72 -22.38
CA LEU A 364 15.35 4.70 -23.58
C LEU A 364 14.76 5.53 -24.72
N GLU A 365 13.42 5.61 -24.83
CA GLU A 365 12.74 6.43 -25.83
C GLU A 365 12.99 7.93 -25.62
N GLU A 366 13.20 8.35 -24.37
CA GLU A 366 13.41 9.75 -24.01
C GLU A 366 14.88 10.20 -24.08
N HIS A 367 15.82 9.29 -24.34
CA HIS A 367 17.26 9.59 -24.44
C HIS A 367 17.82 10.35 -23.21
N ASP A 368 17.44 9.98 -21.99
CA ASP A 368 17.89 10.67 -20.78
C ASP A 368 19.37 10.35 -20.46
N ALA A 369 20.24 11.35 -20.62
CA ALA A 369 21.68 11.25 -20.32
C ALA A 369 21.97 10.82 -18.87
N ARG A 370 21.03 11.00 -17.93
CA ARG A 370 21.16 10.50 -16.55
C ARG A 370 21.10 8.98 -16.47
N ILE A 371 20.34 8.35 -17.37
CA ILE A 371 20.21 6.89 -17.45
C ILE A 371 21.48 6.30 -18.07
N ASP A 372 22.08 6.99 -19.04
CA ASP A 372 23.41 6.66 -19.55
C ASP A 372 24.49 6.76 -18.46
N ALA A 373 24.46 7.81 -17.63
CA ALA A 373 25.39 7.95 -16.50
C ALA A 373 25.22 6.81 -15.46
N LEU A 374 23.98 6.38 -15.21
CA LEU A 374 23.67 5.24 -14.35
C LEU A 374 24.21 3.91 -14.90
N LEU A 375 24.05 3.68 -16.21
CA LEU A 375 24.60 2.52 -16.92
C LEU A 375 26.12 2.52 -16.99
N ALA A 376 26.74 3.70 -17.06
CA ALA A 376 28.20 3.87 -17.07
C ALA A 376 28.84 3.66 -15.69
N SER A 377 28.04 3.62 -14.60
CA SER A 377 28.57 3.35 -13.26
C SER A 377 29.00 1.88 -13.18
N SER A 378 30.32 1.64 -13.13
CA SER A 378 30.96 0.31 -13.17
C SER A 378 30.71 -0.57 -11.93
N LYS A 379 30.01 -0.05 -10.92
CA LYS A 379 29.62 -0.84 -9.74
C LYS A 379 28.28 -1.50 -10.04
N LEU A 380 28.34 -2.80 -10.36
CA LEU A 380 27.20 -3.73 -10.26
C LEU A 380 26.70 -3.68 -8.82
N ALA A 381 25.73 -2.82 -8.53
CA ALA A 381 25.12 -2.79 -7.21
C ALA A 381 24.02 -3.86 -7.17
N PRO A 382 24.02 -4.76 -6.17
CA PRO A 382 22.93 -5.69 -5.98
C PRO A 382 21.59 -4.97 -5.74
N GLY A 383 20.48 -5.67 -5.99
CA GLY A 383 19.13 -5.15 -5.78
C GLY A 383 18.56 -4.36 -6.97
N THR A 384 17.64 -3.44 -6.70
CA THR A 384 16.81 -2.71 -7.67
C THR A 384 17.63 -1.97 -8.74
N LYS A 385 18.85 -1.55 -8.40
CA LYS A 385 19.77 -0.91 -9.37
C LYS A 385 20.28 -1.89 -10.42
N GLY A 386 20.83 -3.02 -10.00
CA GLY A 386 21.30 -4.06 -10.92
C GLY A 386 20.19 -4.57 -11.82
N GLU A 387 18.99 -4.77 -11.27
CA GLU A 387 17.81 -5.17 -12.02
C GLU A 387 17.40 -4.19 -13.11
N MET A 388 17.48 -2.88 -12.85
CA MET A 388 17.15 -1.87 -13.86
C MET A 388 18.23 -1.80 -14.95
N VAL A 389 19.50 -1.88 -14.56
CA VAL A 389 20.63 -1.91 -15.51
C VAL A 389 20.44 -3.09 -16.48
N GLU A 390 20.12 -4.27 -15.96
CA GLU A 390 19.79 -5.46 -16.76
C GLU A 390 18.62 -5.19 -17.73
N ALA A 391 17.51 -4.62 -17.24
CA ALA A 391 16.34 -4.33 -18.06
C ALA A 391 16.63 -3.32 -19.18
N LEU A 392 17.45 -2.29 -18.91
CA LEU A 392 17.91 -1.31 -19.89
C LEU A 392 18.82 -1.95 -20.94
N PHE A 393 19.77 -2.79 -20.53
CA PHE A 393 20.62 -3.54 -21.46
C PHE A 393 19.80 -4.46 -22.37
N PHE A 394 18.88 -5.23 -21.79
CA PHE A 394 17.99 -6.11 -22.54
C PHE A 394 17.14 -5.31 -23.54
N ARG A 395 16.57 -4.17 -23.12
CA ARG A 395 15.76 -3.35 -24.02
C ARG A 395 16.58 -2.72 -25.14
N ARG A 396 17.81 -2.27 -24.86
CA ARG A 396 18.75 -1.83 -25.90
C ARG A 396 19.01 -2.93 -26.90
N PHE A 397 19.25 -4.15 -26.43
CA PHE A 397 19.45 -5.33 -27.27
C PHE A 397 18.22 -5.63 -28.17
N VAL A 398 17.01 -5.51 -27.62
CA VAL A 398 15.76 -5.69 -28.40
C VAL A 398 15.60 -4.59 -29.47
N LEU A 399 15.92 -3.33 -29.16
CA LEU A 399 15.87 -2.23 -30.14
C LEU A 399 16.94 -2.44 -31.25
N ALA A 400 18.12 -2.85 -30.83
CA ALA A 400 19.26 -3.21 -31.66
C ALA A 400 18.93 -4.29 -32.70
N THR A 401 18.33 -5.40 -32.25
CA THR A 401 17.93 -6.51 -33.12
C THR A 401 16.81 -6.13 -34.10
N LYS A 402 15.86 -5.27 -33.68
CA LYS A 402 14.79 -4.77 -34.55
C LYS A 402 15.26 -3.80 -35.63
N THR A 403 16.32 -3.04 -35.34
CA THR A 403 16.87 -2.04 -36.26
C THR A 403 17.96 -2.59 -37.19
N ALA A 404 18.37 -3.86 -37.01
CA ALA A 404 19.39 -4.54 -37.82
C ALA A 404 20.67 -3.70 -38.01
N THR A 405 21.05 -2.89 -37.02
CA THR A 405 22.17 -1.97 -37.15
C THR A 405 23.49 -2.66 -36.81
N ARG A 406 24.53 -2.30 -37.57
CA ARG A 406 25.93 -2.74 -37.43
C ARG A 406 26.49 -2.54 -36.02
N ASP A 407 25.96 -1.58 -35.27
CA ASP A 407 26.40 -1.22 -33.92
C ASP A 407 26.06 -2.28 -32.86
N CYS A 408 25.02 -3.07 -33.10
CA CYS A 408 24.59 -4.15 -32.20
C CYS A 408 25.57 -5.32 -32.23
N ARG A 409 26.07 -5.62 -33.43
CA ARG A 409 27.17 -6.60 -33.62
C ARG A 409 28.45 -6.12 -32.95
N LEU A 410 28.70 -4.81 -32.95
CA LEU A 410 29.86 -4.20 -32.29
C LEU A 410 29.75 -4.22 -30.76
N ALA A 411 28.57 -3.99 -30.19
CA ALA A 411 28.32 -4.09 -28.76
C ALA A 411 28.50 -5.52 -28.23
N LEU A 412 27.93 -6.52 -28.93
CA LEU A 412 28.14 -7.94 -28.62
C LEU A 412 29.61 -8.34 -28.71
N LYS A 413 30.32 -7.87 -29.75
CA LYS A 413 31.76 -8.12 -29.95
C LYS A 413 32.61 -7.52 -28.82
N ARG A 414 32.20 -6.37 -28.26
CA ARG A 414 32.88 -5.72 -27.13
C ARG A 414 32.62 -6.40 -25.79
N ILE A 415 31.41 -6.93 -25.57
CA ILE A 415 31.11 -7.72 -24.36
C ILE A 415 31.97 -9.00 -24.34
N GLY A 416 32.10 -9.70 -25.47
CA GLY A 416 32.99 -10.86 -25.58
C GLY A 416 34.47 -10.53 -25.37
N GLN A 417 34.90 -9.31 -25.70
CA GLN A 417 36.27 -8.83 -25.46
C GLN A 417 36.51 -8.41 -23.99
N ALA A 418 35.48 -7.95 -23.28
CA ALA A 418 35.58 -7.53 -21.88
C ALA A 418 35.65 -8.72 -20.90
N TYR A 419 35.04 -9.86 -21.25
CA TYR A 419 35.11 -11.11 -20.47
C TYR A 419 36.23 -12.03 -20.97
N GLY A 420 37.46 -11.48 -20.98
CA GLY A 420 38.67 -12.08 -21.55
C GLY A 420 38.74 -13.60 -21.50
N GLY A 421 38.54 -14.25 -22.66
CA GLY A 421 38.82 -15.67 -22.84
C GLY A 421 37.88 -16.39 -23.82
N THR A 422 36.67 -15.91 -24.04
CA THR A 422 35.76 -16.53 -25.02
C THR A 422 36.04 -16.02 -26.44
N PRO A 423 36.19 -16.90 -27.45
CA PRO A 423 36.28 -16.47 -28.84
C PRO A 423 35.04 -15.64 -29.20
N PRO A 424 35.15 -14.68 -30.14
CA PRO A 424 33.97 -13.97 -30.63
C PRO A 424 32.95 -15.02 -31.09
N LEU A 425 31.73 -14.96 -30.54
CA LEU A 425 30.62 -15.82 -30.93
C LEU A 425 30.60 -15.89 -32.46
N ASP A 426 30.73 -17.10 -33.01
CA ASP A 426 30.69 -17.28 -34.44
C ASP A 426 29.25 -17.02 -34.95
N GLN A 427 29.09 -16.92 -36.26
CA GLN A 427 27.78 -16.61 -36.85
C GLN A 427 26.69 -17.62 -36.41
N PRO A 428 26.96 -18.94 -36.33
CA PRO A 428 26.05 -19.93 -35.74
C PRO A 428 25.69 -19.67 -34.28
N ASP A 429 26.65 -19.33 -33.41
CA ASP A 429 26.38 -19.04 -32.01
C ASP A 429 25.59 -17.74 -31.83
N LEU A 430 25.83 -16.73 -32.67
CA LEU A 430 25.01 -15.51 -32.74
C LEU A 430 23.60 -15.79 -33.24
N ASP A 431 23.44 -16.71 -34.19
CA ASP A 431 22.14 -17.13 -34.70
C ASP A 431 21.40 -17.99 -33.68
N GLN A 432 22.10 -18.84 -32.92
CA GLN A 432 21.55 -19.62 -31.82
C GLN A 432 21.22 -18.73 -30.60
N LEU A 433 22.02 -17.70 -30.32
CA LEU A 433 21.72 -16.66 -29.34
C LEU A 433 20.53 -15.82 -29.81
N ASN A 434 20.43 -15.48 -31.09
CA ASN A 434 19.26 -14.82 -31.65
C ASN A 434 18.02 -15.73 -31.62
N VAL A 435 18.15 -17.04 -31.82
CA VAL A 435 17.07 -18.03 -31.68
C VAL A 435 16.70 -18.19 -30.21
N SER A 436 17.66 -18.18 -29.30
CA SER A 436 17.46 -18.27 -27.85
C SER A 436 16.86 -16.98 -27.29
N LEU A 437 17.22 -15.82 -27.85
CA LEU A 437 16.66 -14.51 -27.49
C LEU A 437 15.31 -14.28 -28.17
N ARG A 438 15.09 -14.86 -29.35
CA ARG A 438 13.75 -15.06 -29.93
C ARG A 438 12.92 -15.99 -29.08
N SER A 439 13.50 -17.05 -28.53
CA SER A 439 12.80 -17.91 -27.57
C SER A 439 12.66 -17.27 -26.20
N PHE A 440 13.51 -16.35 -25.73
CA PHE A 440 13.25 -15.56 -24.53
C PHE A 440 12.17 -14.52 -24.79
N THR A 441 12.12 -13.98 -26.02
CA THR A 441 10.96 -13.20 -26.45
C THR A 441 9.73 -14.10 -26.65
N ASP A 442 9.83 -15.39 -26.97
CA ASP A 442 8.65 -16.29 -27.09
C ASP A 442 8.29 -17.08 -25.80
N VAL A 443 9.19 -17.20 -24.81
CA VAL A 443 9.00 -18.00 -23.58
C VAL A 443 8.28 -17.20 -22.49
N GLU A 444 8.26 -15.86 -22.54
CA GLU A 444 7.37 -15.04 -21.70
C GLU A 444 6.79 -13.80 -22.41
N THR A 445 6.88 -13.72 -23.74
CA THR A 445 6.38 -12.56 -24.50
C THR A 445 5.78 -12.96 -25.85
N ARG A 446 4.61 -13.63 -25.85
CA ARG A 446 3.74 -13.67 -27.04
C ARG A 446 3.26 -12.25 -27.42
N TRP A 447 4.14 -11.46 -28.00
CA TRP A 447 3.84 -10.22 -28.71
C TRP A 447 3.73 -10.57 -30.19
N TYR A 448 2.53 -10.93 -30.62
CA TYR A 448 2.29 -11.35 -31.99
C TYR A 448 2.56 -10.20 -32.97
N VAL A 449 3.37 -10.53 -33.97
CA VAL A 449 3.63 -9.77 -35.18
C VAL A 449 2.30 -9.47 -35.89
N ARG A 450 2.03 -8.19 -36.21
CA ARG A 450 1.00 -7.82 -37.19
C ARG A 450 1.27 -8.60 -38.48
N LYS A 451 0.35 -9.48 -38.89
CA LYS A 451 0.35 -10.00 -40.25
C LYS A 451 0.30 -8.79 -41.20
N PRO A 452 1.20 -8.68 -42.20
CA PRO A 452 1.02 -7.70 -43.26
C PRO A 452 -0.30 -8.01 -43.97
N VAL A 453 -1.18 -7.02 -44.02
CA VAL A 453 -2.38 -7.05 -44.85
C VAL A 453 -1.91 -7.27 -46.29
N HIS A 454 -2.18 -8.44 -46.86
CA HIS A 454 -2.04 -8.65 -48.29
C HIS A 454 -2.93 -7.62 -49.00
N ARG A 455 -2.30 -6.69 -49.74
CA ARG A 455 -3.01 -5.86 -50.71
C ARG A 455 -3.64 -6.79 -51.74
N VAL A 456 -4.97 -6.83 -51.75
CA VAL A 456 -5.74 -7.40 -52.85
C VAL A 456 -5.39 -6.60 -54.12
N PRO A 457 -5.05 -7.25 -55.24
CA PRO A 457 -4.82 -6.54 -56.50
C PRO A 457 -6.12 -5.87 -56.94
N ARG A 458 -6.05 -4.57 -57.26
CA ARG A 458 -7.13 -3.86 -57.96
C ARG A 458 -7.40 -4.58 -59.29
N ALA A 459 -8.62 -5.09 -59.44
CA ALA A 459 -9.13 -5.52 -60.74
C ALA A 459 -9.10 -4.34 -61.71
N ARG A 460 -8.39 -4.52 -62.83
CA ARG A 460 -8.49 -3.63 -64.00
C ARG A 460 -9.84 -3.87 -64.64
N SER A 461 -10.73 -2.88 -64.61
CA SER A 461 -11.87 -2.81 -65.51
C SER A 461 -11.35 -2.49 -66.91
N HIS A 462 -11.25 -3.50 -67.76
CA HIS A 462 -11.26 -3.29 -69.20
C HIS A 462 -12.69 -2.98 -69.61
N SER A 463 -12.95 -1.71 -69.93
CA SER A 463 -14.02 -1.29 -70.82
C SER A 463 -13.54 -1.47 -72.25
N LEU A 464 -14.25 -2.25 -73.07
CA LEU A 464 -14.32 -2.07 -74.51
C LEU A 464 -15.64 -2.67 -75.00
N GLY A 465 -16.35 -1.88 -75.81
CA GLY A 465 -17.18 -2.29 -76.95
C GLY A 465 -18.22 -3.37 -76.73
#